data_AF-A0A5N0DYH0-F1
#
_entry.id   AF-A0A5N0DYH0-F1
#
_cell.length_a   1.000
_cell.length_b   1.000
_cell.length_c   1.000
_cell.angle_alpha   90.00
_cell.angle_beta   90.00
_cell.angle_gamma   90.00
#
_symmetry.space_group_name_H-M   'P 1'
#
loop_
_entity.id
_entity.type
_entity.pdbx_description
1 polymer ?
#
loop_
_entity_poly.entity_id
_entity_poly.type
_entity_poly.pdbx_seq_one_letter_code
_entity_poly.pdbx_strand_id
1 'polypeptide(L)'
;MGRDYSIGFEMVVQDLQRLSAELAQIASSRIRAISTGLDRSIVETGHADLQGRHIISGVDIATGETQQLGRQAVLSMPMVDGEGHVVGVQYPREPKEIVRMARWAAVDDRTSDRTFYLLKPQLAEGAYGPKVTFDDARPAPWTDPLYIQAHGSGTLFNVLAGSGNSAEFAWRMLRLDHVNFARLLGGDQVFRDAARTARSDDVVLLTCATAAGPAARTIADHLHNKTGIDMTVHGFTGKTLDGMRDDGSVSFSQFGVYETFDSAGDPIDPVRSYPRHAG
;
A
#
# COMPACT_ATOMS: atom_id res chain seq x y z
N MET A 1 -53.65 -7.87 9.75
CA MET A 1 -52.34 -8.22 10.34
C MET A 1 -51.22 -7.61 9.51
N GLY A 2 -50.88 -6.33 9.72
CA GLY A 2 -49.89 -5.64 8.86
C GLY A 2 -49.32 -4.34 9.44
N ARG A 3 -49.41 -4.13 10.76
CA ARG A 3 -48.94 -2.89 11.42
C ARG A 3 -47.75 -3.06 12.37
N ASP A 4 -47.27 -4.29 12.60
CA ASP A 4 -46.14 -4.53 13.53
C ASP A 4 -44.76 -4.58 12.86
N TYR A 5 -44.68 -4.83 11.55
CA TYR A 5 -43.39 -4.93 10.86
C TYR A 5 -42.73 -3.56 10.57
N SER A 6 -43.51 -2.48 10.51
CA SER A 6 -42.97 -1.14 10.24
C SER A 6 -42.21 -0.57 11.45
N ILE A 7 -42.70 -0.84 12.66
CA ILE A 7 -42.07 -0.36 13.90
C ILE A 7 -40.74 -1.09 14.14
N GLY A 8 -40.69 -2.41 13.91
CA GLY A 8 -39.46 -3.18 14.02
C GLY A 8 -38.40 -2.78 12.98
N PHE A 9 -38.81 -2.48 11.74
CA PHE A 9 -37.89 -2.04 10.69
C PHE A 9 -37.31 -0.64 10.95
N GLU A 10 -38.14 0.31 11.41
CA GLU A 10 -37.67 1.66 11.76
C GLU A 10 -36.68 1.65 12.93
N MET A 11 -36.90 0.81 13.95
CA MET A 11 -35.95 0.65 15.05
C MET A 11 -34.60 0.09 14.59
N VAL A 12 -34.60 -0.92 13.71
CA VAL A 12 -33.36 -1.49 13.16
C VAL A 12 -32.59 -0.48 12.32
N VAL A 13 -33.27 0.34 11.52
CA VAL A 13 -32.63 1.41 10.73
C VAL A 13 -32.02 2.48 11.63
N GLN A 14 -32.71 2.88 12.71
CA GLN A 14 -32.18 3.85 13.67
C GLN A 14 -30.95 3.32 14.42
N ASP A 15 -30.96 2.05 14.82
CA ASP A 15 -29.81 1.43 15.48
C ASP A 15 -28.60 1.28 14.54
N LEU A 16 -28.82 0.96 13.26
CA LEU A 16 -27.74 0.91 12.26
C LEU A 16 -27.12 2.29 12.00
N GLN A 17 -27.94 3.35 11.94
CA GLN A 17 -27.45 4.72 11.79
C GLN A 17 -26.63 5.17 13.01
N ARG A 18 -27.08 4.81 14.22
CA ARG A 18 -26.37 5.09 15.47
C ARG A 18 -25.02 4.37 15.52
N LEU A 19 -24.99 3.07 15.22
CA LEU A 19 -23.76 2.28 15.18
C LEU A 19 -22.78 2.78 14.11
N SER A 20 -23.27 3.21 12.95
CA SER A 20 -22.45 3.82 11.90
C SER A 20 -21.81 5.14 12.36
N ALA A 21 -22.57 5.99 13.05
CA ALA A 21 -22.06 7.25 13.61
C ALA A 21 -21.03 7.03 14.74
N GLU A 22 -21.27 6.04 15.60
CA GLU A 22 -20.33 5.65 16.67
C GLU A 22 -19.01 5.11 16.08
N LEU A 23 -19.07 4.25 15.06
CA LEU A 23 -17.90 3.77 14.32
C LEU A 23 -17.14 4.90 13.63
N ALA A 24 -17.84 5.84 13.00
CA ALA A 24 -17.23 7.01 12.37
C ALA A 24 -16.54 7.92 13.40
N GLN A 25 -17.12 8.09 14.58
CA GLN A 25 -16.51 8.84 15.68
C GLN A 25 -15.31 8.10 16.28
N ILE A 26 -15.39 6.79 16.49
CA ILE A 26 -14.26 5.98 16.99
C ILE A 26 -13.13 5.99 15.97
N ALA A 27 -13.42 5.79 14.69
CA ALA A 27 -12.44 5.90 13.62
C ALA A 27 -11.85 7.31 13.56
N SER A 28 -12.67 8.36 13.63
CA SER A 28 -12.20 9.76 13.61
C SER A 28 -11.44 10.15 14.87
N SER A 29 -11.72 9.56 16.02
CA SER A 29 -10.99 9.79 17.28
C SER A 29 -9.66 9.05 17.30
N ARG A 30 -9.61 7.81 16.78
CA ARG A 30 -8.36 7.08 16.56
C ARG A 30 -7.52 7.73 15.47
N ILE A 31 -8.11 8.15 14.35
CA ILE A 31 -7.42 8.91 13.31
C ILE A 31 -6.93 10.23 13.88
N ARG A 32 -7.70 10.93 14.73
CA ARG A 32 -7.20 12.14 15.39
C ARG A 32 -6.11 11.85 16.41
N ALA A 33 -6.21 10.82 17.24
CA ALA A 33 -5.17 10.45 18.19
C ALA A 33 -3.89 9.99 17.49
N ILE A 34 -4.03 9.21 16.41
CA ILE A 34 -2.95 8.86 15.50
C ILE A 34 -2.44 10.12 14.81
N SER A 35 -3.29 11.03 14.35
CA SER A 35 -2.89 12.28 13.71
C SER A 35 -2.22 13.25 14.68
N THR A 36 -2.61 13.32 15.94
CA THR A 36 -1.99 14.18 16.96
C THR A 36 -0.70 13.55 17.48
N GLY A 37 -0.66 12.21 17.58
CA GLY A 37 0.55 11.44 17.83
C GLY A 37 1.54 11.52 16.68
N LEU A 38 1.04 11.48 15.44
CA LEU A 38 1.78 11.74 14.21
C LEU A 38 2.20 13.20 14.16
N ASP A 39 1.36 14.19 14.43
CA ASP A 39 1.75 15.61 14.42
C ASP A 39 2.86 15.85 15.45
N ARG A 40 2.77 15.26 16.65
CA ARG A 40 3.83 15.37 17.67
C ARG A 40 5.10 14.62 17.26
N SER A 41 4.98 13.38 16.78
CA SER A 41 6.11 12.58 16.31
C SER A 41 6.75 13.17 15.05
N ILE A 42 5.97 13.76 14.14
CA ILE A 42 6.41 14.39 12.88
C ILE A 42 7.07 15.73 13.18
N VAL A 43 6.56 16.51 14.14
CA VAL A 43 7.24 17.74 14.59
C VAL A 43 8.55 17.43 15.29
N GLU A 44 8.59 16.42 16.18
CA GLU A 44 9.81 16.04 16.92
C GLU A 44 10.86 15.36 16.02
N THR A 45 10.44 14.47 15.10
CA THR A 45 11.35 13.77 14.18
C THR A 45 11.73 14.67 13.00
N GLY A 46 10.79 15.48 12.48
CA GLY A 46 11.01 16.42 11.38
C GLY A 46 11.99 17.54 11.73
N HIS A 47 12.15 17.91 13.00
CA HIS A 47 13.18 18.89 13.41
C HIS A 47 14.61 18.33 13.46
N ALA A 48 14.78 17.01 13.56
CA ALA A 48 16.11 16.40 13.71
C ALA A 48 16.87 16.24 12.37
N ASP A 49 16.18 16.23 11.22
CA ASP A 49 16.79 15.83 9.93
C ASP A 49 16.60 16.85 8.79
N LEU A 50 16.20 18.09 9.11
CA LEU A 50 16.32 19.26 8.21
C LEU A 50 17.80 19.61 7.89
N GLN A 51 18.77 18.88 8.47
CA GLN A 51 20.21 19.07 8.28
C GLN A 51 20.88 18.12 7.25
N GLY A 52 20.09 17.41 6.42
CA GLY A 52 20.55 17.06 5.06
C GLY A 52 21.48 15.85 4.90
N ARG A 53 21.45 14.84 5.79
CA ARG A 53 22.28 13.64 5.57
C ARG A 53 21.72 12.68 4.54
N HIS A 54 20.40 12.61 4.39
CA HIS A 54 19.75 11.65 3.48
C HIS A 54 18.57 12.28 2.74
N ILE A 55 18.90 13.03 1.69
CA ILE A 55 17.94 13.73 0.83
C ILE A 55 17.39 12.77 -0.23
N ILE A 56 16.07 12.82 -0.45
CA ILE A 56 15.41 12.30 -1.64
C ILE A 56 14.96 13.45 -2.54
N SER A 57 14.98 13.22 -3.85
CA SER A 57 14.49 14.18 -4.84
C SER A 57 13.20 13.67 -5.46
N GLY A 58 12.23 14.56 -5.64
CA GLY A 58 10.96 14.26 -6.31
C GLY A 58 10.35 15.47 -6.97
N VAL A 59 9.31 15.25 -7.77
CA VAL A 59 8.54 16.31 -8.42
C VAL A 59 7.24 16.53 -7.67
N ASP A 60 6.99 17.75 -7.20
CA ASP A 60 5.70 18.14 -6.65
C ASP A 60 4.65 18.10 -7.77
N ILE A 61 3.61 17.28 -7.61
CA ILE A 61 2.61 17.09 -8.66
C ILE A 61 1.75 18.31 -8.91
N ALA A 62 1.58 19.18 -7.91
CA ALA A 62 0.77 20.39 -8.05
C ALA A 62 1.53 21.49 -8.80
N THR A 63 2.81 21.68 -8.50
CA THR A 63 3.62 22.78 -9.07
C THR A 63 4.52 22.36 -10.22
N GLY A 64 4.82 21.07 -10.35
CA GLY A 64 5.80 20.54 -11.30
C GLY A 64 7.25 20.80 -10.90
N GLU A 65 7.49 21.43 -9.75
CA GLU A 65 8.84 21.77 -9.30
C GLU A 65 9.55 20.56 -8.68
N THR A 66 10.86 20.50 -8.87
CA THR A 66 11.69 19.52 -8.15
C THR A 66 11.89 19.97 -6.71
N GLN A 67 11.64 19.05 -5.79
CA GLN A 67 11.77 19.25 -4.35
C GLN A 67 12.80 18.28 -3.80
N GLN A 68 13.59 18.76 -2.85
CA GLN A 68 14.53 17.96 -2.09
C GLN A 68 14.07 17.94 -0.65
N LEU A 69 13.81 16.75 -0.12
CA LEU A 69 13.28 16.57 1.23
C LEU A 69 14.09 15.49 1.95
N GLY A 70 14.16 15.59 3.27
CA GLY A 70 14.59 14.47 4.10
C GLY A 70 13.61 13.30 3.94
N ARG A 71 14.10 12.06 4.07
CA ARG A 71 13.26 10.85 3.95
C ARG A 71 12.09 10.85 4.94
N GLN A 72 12.30 11.39 6.14
CA GLN A 72 11.30 11.51 7.19
C GLN A 72 10.16 12.50 6.86
N ALA A 73 10.32 13.32 5.83
CA ALA A 73 9.23 14.16 5.35
C ALA A 73 8.17 13.34 4.60
N VAL A 74 8.48 12.12 4.14
CA VAL A 74 7.52 11.23 3.47
C VAL A 74 6.73 10.45 4.52
N LEU A 75 5.40 10.44 4.37
CA LEU A 75 4.54 9.64 5.21
C LEU A 75 4.74 8.16 4.90
N SER A 76 5.25 7.42 5.86
CA SER A 76 5.25 5.96 5.91
C SER A 76 4.42 5.50 7.10
N MET A 77 3.69 4.40 6.93
CA MET A 77 2.89 3.83 8.01
C MET A 77 3.01 2.31 8.04
N PRO A 78 3.07 1.69 9.23
CA PRO A 78 3.04 0.24 9.33
C PRO A 78 1.66 -0.27 8.90
N MET A 79 1.65 -1.35 8.12
CA MET A 79 0.47 -2.16 7.88
C MET A 79 0.42 -3.24 8.96
N VAL A 80 -0.66 -3.28 9.72
CA VAL A 80 -0.80 -4.16 10.89
C VAL A 80 -1.97 -5.12 10.66
N ASP A 81 -1.77 -6.40 10.96
CA ASP A 81 -2.82 -7.42 10.87
C ASP A 81 -3.80 -7.41 12.05
N GLY A 82 -4.82 -8.28 12.00
CA GLY A 82 -5.83 -8.42 13.06
C GLY A 82 -5.25 -8.86 14.40
N GLU A 83 -4.06 -9.46 14.41
CA GLU A 83 -3.35 -9.94 15.60
C GLU A 83 -2.38 -8.89 16.16
N GLY A 84 -2.16 -7.78 15.46
CA GLY A 84 -1.25 -6.71 15.86
C GLY A 84 0.18 -6.85 15.31
N HIS A 85 0.44 -7.81 14.42
CA HIS A 85 1.74 -7.97 13.78
C HIS A 85 1.90 -6.99 12.61
N VAL A 86 3.12 -6.47 12.43
CA VAL A 86 3.44 -5.64 11.27
C VAL A 86 3.67 -6.55 10.06
N VAL A 87 2.78 -6.47 9.07
CA VAL A 87 2.82 -7.26 7.83
C VAL A 87 3.31 -6.46 6.63
N GLY A 88 3.63 -5.18 6.81
CA GLY A 88 4.09 -4.33 5.71
C GLY A 88 4.26 -2.88 6.07
N VAL A 89 4.54 -2.08 5.05
CA VAL A 89 4.57 -0.62 5.09
C VAL A 89 3.75 -0.06 3.95
N GLN A 90 3.04 1.03 4.21
CA GLN A 90 2.30 1.79 3.22
C GLN A 90 2.91 3.18 3.05
N TYR A 91 3.02 3.61 1.80
CA TYR A 91 3.32 4.98 1.37
C TYR A 91 2.09 5.54 0.63
N PRO A 92 1.15 6.17 1.36
CA PRO A 92 -0.08 6.65 0.77
C PRO A 92 0.19 7.85 -0.14
N ARG A 93 -0.61 8.03 -1.19
CA ARG A 93 -0.64 9.27 -1.99
C ARG A 93 -1.78 10.21 -1.56
N GLU A 94 -2.73 9.72 -0.77
CA GLU A 94 -3.83 10.50 -0.21
C GLU A 94 -4.35 9.89 1.11
N PRO A 95 -4.90 10.69 2.04
CA PRO A 95 -5.29 10.19 3.37
C PRO A 95 -6.32 9.06 3.37
N LYS A 96 -7.20 8.98 2.37
CA LYS A 96 -8.22 7.91 2.32
C LYS A 96 -7.63 6.51 2.12
N GLU A 97 -6.42 6.41 1.59
CA GLU A 97 -5.73 5.13 1.38
C GLU A 97 -5.25 4.50 2.69
N ILE A 98 -4.99 5.33 3.71
CA ILE A 98 -4.58 4.91 5.05
C ILE A 98 -5.62 3.96 5.64
N VAL A 99 -6.88 4.40 5.67
CA VAL A 99 -7.98 3.63 6.26
C VAL A 99 -8.26 2.38 5.44
N ARG A 100 -8.24 2.49 4.11
CA ARG A 100 -8.48 1.34 3.21
C ARG A 100 -7.45 0.24 3.41
N MET A 101 -6.16 0.58 3.38
CA MET A 101 -5.10 -0.43 3.50
C MET A 101 -4.95 -0.95 4.92
N ALA A 102 -5.22 -0.13 5.94
CA ALA A 102 -5.31 -0.62 7.32
C ALA A 102 -6.39 -1.69 7.45
N ARG A 103 -7.57 -1.49 6.84
CA ARG A 103 -8.63 -2.51 6.81
C ARG A 103 -8.21 -3.74 6.02
N TRP A 104 -7.62 -3.57 4.85
CA TRP A 104 -7.15 -4.69 4.01
C TRP A 104 -6.11 -5.57 4.74
N ALA A 105 -5.18 -4.94 5.48
CA ALA A 105 -4.14 -5.63 6.24
C ALA A 105 -4.70 -6.36 7.47
N ALA A 106 -5.68 -5.74 8.15
CA ALA A 106 -6.29 -6.25 9.37
C ALA A 106 -7.21 -7.46 9.17
N VAL A 107 -7.47 -7.86 7.92
CA VAL A 107 -8.28 -9.06 7.65
C VAL A 107 -7.52 -10.33 8.07
N ASP A 108 -8.21 -11.24 8.74
CA ASP A 108 -7.61 -12.51 9.21
C ASP A 108 -7.14 -13.40 8.05
N ASP A 109 -7.99 -13.61 7.04
CA ASP A 109 -7.62 -14.34 5.84
C ASP A 109 -7.18 -13.39 4.71
N ARG A 110 -5.89 -13.04 4.74
CA ARG A 110 -5.23 -12.40 3.59
C ARG A 110 -4.82 -13.48 2.59
N THR A 111 -5.69 -13.75 1.62
CA THR A 111 -5.38 -14.71 0.55
C THR A 111 -4.10 -14.34 -0.22
N SER A 112 -3.76 -13.05 -0.25
CA SER A 112 -2.51 -12.52 -0.81
C SER A 112 -1.24 -13.10 -0.18
N ASP A 113 -1.30 -13.63 1.03
CA ASP A 113 -0.14 -14.19 1.74
C ASP A 113 0.35 -15.48 1.04
N ARG A 114 -0.52 -16.13 0.25
CA ARG A 114 -0.27 -17.43 -0.40
C ARG A 114 -0.76 -17.54 -1.85
N THR A 115 -1.50 -16.56 -2.36
CA THR A 115 -2.16 -16.63 -3.67
C THR A 115 -2.28 -15.23 -4.27
N PHE A 116 -2.23 -15.13 -5.58
CA PHE A 116 -2.64 -13.91 -6.29
C PHE A 116 -3.65 -14.27 -7.40
N TYR A 117 -4.42 -13.29 -7.86
CA TYR A 117 -5.41 -13.51 -8.90
C TYR A 117 -4.97 -12.89 -10.23
N LEU A 118 -5.08 -13.63 -11.32
CA LEU A 118 -4.89 -13.09 -12.66
C LEU A 118 -6.19 -12.43 -13.13
N LEU A 119 -6.16 -11.11 -13.29
CA LEU A 119 -7.33 -10.32 -13.64
C LEU A 119 -7.43 -10.22 -15.17
N LYS A 120 -8.47 -10.86 -15.70
CA LYS A 120 -8.81 -10.84 -17.13
C LYS A 120 -10.02 -9.93 -17.32
N PRO A 121 -9.88 -8.80 -18.04
CA PRO A 121 -11.02 -7.94 -18.36
C PRO A 121 -12.07 -8.74 -19.15
N GLN A 122 -13.26 -8.91 -18.59
CA GLN A 122 -14.39 -9.52 -19.27
C GLN A 122 -15.32 -8.42 -19.77
N LEU A 123 -15.62 -8.43 -21.08
CA LEU A 123 -16.69 -7.60 -21.62
C LEU A 123 -18.03 -8.16 -21.11
N ALA A 124 -18.66 -7.48 -20.18
CA ALA A 124 -20.01 -7.82 -19.76
C ALA A 124 -21.01 -7.20 -20.73
N GLU A 125 -21.94 -8.01 -21.24
CA GLU A 125 -22.99 -7.56 -22.13
C GLU A 125 -23.83 -6.45 -21.45
N GLY A 126 -23.91 -5.28 -22.07
CA GLY A 126 -24.63 -4.12 -21.54
C GLY A 126 -23.92 -3.30 -20.46
N ALA A 127 -22.67 -3.62 -20.09
CA ALA A 127 -21.90 -2.82 -19.15
C ALA A 127 -21.11 -1.69 -19.85
N TYR A 128 -20.99 -0.53 -19.19
CA TYR A 128 -20.20 0.62 -19.65
C TYR A 128 -18.67 0.41 -19.57
N GLY A 129 -18.20 -0.82 -19.34
CA GLY A 129 -16.78 -1.15 -19.28
C GLY A 129 -16.53 -2.61 -18.90
N PRO A 130 -15.28 -3.08 -19.04
CA PRO A 130 -14.93 -4.45 -18.70
C PRO A 130 -15.05 -4.68 -17.19
N LYS A 131 -15.71 -5.77 -16.81
CA LYS A 131 -15.73 -6.26 -15.43
C LYS A 131 -14.45 -7.08 -15.21
N VAL A 132 -13.81 -6.88 -14.07
CA VAL A 132 -12.75 -7.77 -13.60
C VAL A 132 -13.27 -8.62 -12.47
N THR A 133 -12.94 -9.91 -12.50
CA THR A 133 -13.29 -10.87 -11.44
C THR A 133 -12.02 -11.51 -10.89
N PHE A 134 -12.10 -11.97 -9.65
CA PHE A 134 -11.02 -12.65 -8.94
C PHE A 134 -11.26 -14.17 -9.00
N ASP A 135 -11.33 -14.70 -10.22
CA ASP A 135 -11.72 -16.11 -10.45
C ASP A 135 -10.54 -17.00 -10.88
N ASP A 136 -9.43 -16.42 -11.35
CA ASP A 136 -8.21 -17.13 -11.78
C ASP A 136 -7.13 -17.03 -10.70
N ALA A 137 -7.31 -17.81 -9.62
CA ALA A 137 -6.37 -17.88 -8.50
C ALA A 137 -5.08 -18.65 -8.91
N ARG A 138 -3.92 -18.09 -8.55
CA ARG A 138 -2.59 -18.65 -8.82
C ARG A 138 -1.79 -18.75 -7.52
N PRO A 139 -1.03 -19.84 -7.31
CA PRO A 139 -0.16 -19.93 -6.15
C PRO A 139 0.87 -18.81 -6.19
N ALA A 140 1.09 -18.17 -5.04
CA ALA A 140 2.14 -17.18 -4.90
C ALA A 140 3.54 -17.84 -4.88
N PRO A 141 4.57 -17.21 -5.46
CA PRO A 141 5.96 -17.63 -5.30
C PRO A 141 6.59 -17.16 -3.97
N TRP A 142 5.78 -16.66 -3.04
CA TRP A 142 6.19 -16.17 -1.71
C TRP A 142 5.39 -16.86 -0.62
N THR A 143 5.81 -16.70 0.64
CA THR A 143 5.04 -17.15 1.82
C THR A 143 5.13 -16.10 2.92
N ASP A 144 3.98 -15.70 3.49
CA ASP A 144 3.87 -14.70 4.58
C ASP A 144 4.76 -13.45 4.36
N PRO A 145 4.64 -12.78 3.21
CA PRO A 145 5.60 -11.76 2.80
C PRO A 145 5.44 -10.47 3.60
N LEU A 146 6.49 -9.66 3.60
CA LEU A 146 6.40 -8.26 3.97
C LEU A 146 5.86 -7.43 2.79
N TYR A 147 4.75 -6.75 2.98
CA TYR A 147 4.16 -5.93 1.92
C TYR A 147 4.75 -4.52 1.87
N ILE A 148 4.99 -4.02 0.66
CA ILE A 148 5.25 -2.60 0.39
C ILE A 148 4.13 -2.08 -0.49
N GLN A 149 3.23 -1.29 0.08
CA GLN A 149 2.13 -0.67 -0.66
C GLN A 149 2.47 0.77 -1.02
N ALA A 150 2.30 1.10 -2.29
CA ALA A 150 2.41 2.46 -2.80
C ALA A 150 1.61 2.60 -4.10
N HIS A 151 1.34 3.84 -4.51
CA HIS A 151 0.83 4.13 -5.83
C HIS A 151 1.97 4.44 -6.79
N GLY A 152 2.10 3.65 -7.86
CA GLY A 152 3.22 3.81 -8.78
C GLY A 152 3.10 3.00 -10.06
N SER A 153 4.22 2.91 -10.75
CA SER A 153 4.44 2.16 -11.98
C SER A 153 5.81 1.47 -11.93
N GLY A 154 6.22 0.89 -13.05
CA GLY A 154 7.59 0.38 -13.24
C GLY A 154 8.70 1.43 -13.12
N THR A 155 8.40 2.73 -13.03
CA THR A 155 9.41 3.79 -13.03
C THR A 155 9.18 4.90 -11.99
N LEU A 156 7.95 5.12 -11.54
CA LEU A 156 7.54 6.28 -10.77
C LEU A 156 6.62 5.89 -9.61
N PHE A 157 6.71 6.60 -8.49
CA PHE A 157 5.92 6.38 -7.28
C PHE A 157 5.38 7.72 -6.79
N ASN A 158 4.10 7.79 -6.41
CA ASN A 158 3.52 8.96 -5.79
C ASN A 158 3.36 8.69 -4.29
N VAL A 159 3.88 9.60 -3.47
CA VAL A 159 3.85 9.51 -2.01
C VAL A 159 3.38 10.83 -1.42
N LEU A 160 2.80 10.80 -0.22
CA LEU A 160 2.55 12.00 0.56
C LEU A 160 3.82 12.44 1.26
N ALA A 161 4.16 13.71 1.12
CA ALA A 161 5.27 14.33 1.82
C ALA A 161 4.81 15.63 2.50
N GLY A 162 5.32 15.90 3.70
CA GLY A 162 5.15 17.18 4.38
C GLY A 162 5.96 18.27 3.70
N SER A 163 5.47 19.52 3.78
CA SER A 163 6.14 20.71 3.23
C SER A 163 7.51 21.03 3.86
N GLY A 164 7.92 20.33 4.92
CA GLY A 164 9.22 20.52 5.60
C GLY A 164 9.34 21.83 6.40
N ASN A 165 8.42 22.77 6.21
CA ASN A 165 8.32 24.01 6.97
C ASN A 165 7.34 23.82 8.13
N SER A 166 7.82 23.96 9.37
CA SER A 166 7.01 23.84 10.58
C SER A 166 5.97 24.95 10.74
N ALA A 167 6.16 26.12 10.13
CA ALA A 167 5.22 27.24 10.21
C ALA A 167 3.99 27.05 9.29
N GLU A 168 4.12 26.24 8.23
CA GLU A 168 3.10 26.01 7.20
C GLU A 168 3.09 24.54 6.80
N PHE A 169 2.92 23.65 7.79
CA PHE A 169 2.88 22.22 7.54
C PHE A 169 1.67 21.87 6.68
N ALA A 170 1.92 21.35 5.48
CA ALA A 170 0.90 20.86 4.58
C ALA A 170 1.39 19.57 3.93
N TRP A 171 0.48 18.61 3.78
CA TRP A 171 0.71 17.41 3.00
C TRP A 171 0.58 17.73 1.52
N ARG A 172 1.56 17.25 0.73
CA ARG A 172 1.56 17.33 -0.72
C ARG A 172 1.93 16.00 -1.35
N MET A 173 1.51 15.81 -2.59
CA MET A 173 1.88 14.62 -3.36
C MET A 173 3.21 14.87 -4.07
N LEU A 174 4.20 14.04 -3.74
CA LEU A 174 5.50 14.03 -4.37
C LEU A 174 5.64 12.79 -5.25
N ARG A 175 6.11 12.98 -6.49
CA ARG A 175 6.45 11.89 -7.39
C ARG A 175 7.94 11.61 -7.35
N LEU A 176 8.29 10.41 -6.94
CA LEU A 176 9.65 9.88 -6.90
C LEU A 176 9.88 9.00 -8.13
N ASP A 177 11.08 9.04 -8.68
CA ASP A 177 11.54 7.93 -9.53
C ASP A 177 11.85 6.69 -8.67
N HIS A 178 11.98 5.54 -9.34
CA HIS A 178 12.28 4.27 -8.70
C HIS A 178 13.62 4.26 -7.92
N VAL A 179 14.61 5.08 -8.29
CA VAL A 179 15.88 5.18 -7.56
C VAL A 179 15.69 5.91 -6.23
N ASN A 180 14.98 7.04 -6.25
CA ASN A 180 14.65 7.83 -5.07
C ASN A 180 13.66 7.09 -4.17
N PHE A 181 12.72 6.33 -4.73
CA PHE A 181 11.84 5.46 -3.94
C PHE A 181 12.62 4.32 -3.26
N ALA A 182 13.57 3.68 -3.96
CA ALA A 182 14.44 2.67 -3.34
C ALA A 182 15.30 3.25 -2.20
N ARG A 183 15.82 4.48 -2.37
CA ARG A 183 16.54 5.21 -1.32
C ARG A 183 15.65 5.58 -0.14
N LEU A 184 14.40 5.96 -0.40
CA LEU A 184 13.40 6.20 0.64
C LEU A 184 13.19 4.92 1.46
N LEU A 185 12.84 3.81 0.81
CA LEU A 185 12.66 2.50 1.46
C LEU A 185 13.85 2.13 2.34
N GLY A 186 15.06 2.16 1.77
CA GLY A 186 16.27 1.76 2.51
C GLY A 186 16.62 2.65 3.71
N GLY A 187 16.07 3.86 3.78
CA GLY A 187 16.25 4.79 4.89
C GLY A 187 15.06 4.93 5.81
N ASP A 188 13.93 4.34 5.48
CA ASP A 188 12.68 4.52 6.21
C ASP A 188 12.67 3.63 7.45
N GLN A 189 12.48 4.24 8.63
CA GLN A 189 12.54 3.51 9.89
C GLN A 189 11.38 2.51 10.00
N VAL A 190 10.19 2.87 9.52
CA VAL A 190 9.00 2.00 9.56
C VAL A 190 9.23 0.74 8.75
N PHE A 191 9.72 0.88 7.51
CA PHE A 191 10.09 -0.29 6.69
C PHE A 191 11.18 -1.14 7.34
N ARG A 192 12.24 -0.52 7.88
CA ARG A 192 13.34 -1.26 8.52
C ARG A 192 12.89 -2.03 9.76
N ASP A 193 12.00 -1.47 10.55
CA ASP A 193 11.42 -2.15 11.71
C ASP A 193 10.56 -3.33 11.29
N ALA A 194 9.75 -3.15 10.24
CA ALA A 194 8.94 -4.21 9.66
C ALA A 194 9.81 -5.33 9.07
N ALA A 195 10.86 -5.01 8.32
CA ALA A 195 11.80 -5.98 7.77
C ALA A 195 12.53 -6.80 8.84
N ARG A 196 12.89 -6.20 9.98
CA ARG A 196 13.51 -6.92 11.10
C ARG A 196 12.57 -7.91 11.81
N THR A 197 11.27 -7.72 11.67
CA THR A 197 10.23 -8.53 12.34
C THR A 197 9.43 -9.36 11.34
N ALA A 198 9.82 -9.36 10.06
CA ALA A 198 9.18 -10.14 9.01
C ALA A 198 9.27 -11.64 9.30
N ARG A 199 8.22 -12.37 8.95
CA ARG A 199 8.11 -13.82 9.19
C ARG A 199 8.76 -14.67 8.09
N SER A 200 9.13 -14.04 6.98
CA SER A 200 9.82 -14.65 5.85
C SER A 200 10.82 -13.68 5.23
N ASP A 201 11.63 -14.20 4.32
CA ASP A 201 12.57 -13.41 3.52
C ASP A 201 11.93 -12.89 2.23
N ASP A 202 10.60 -12.80 2.14
CA ASP A 202 9.89 -12.31 0.96
C ASP A 202 9.36 -10.89 1.15
N VAL A 203 9.55 -10.04 0.15
CA VAL A 203 8.93 -8.72 0.04
C VAL A 203 8.04 -8.67 -1.18
N VAL A 204 6.79 -8.27 -1.04
CA VAL A 204 5.86 -8.10 -2.16
C VAL A 204 5.53 -6.63 -2.38
N LEU A 205 5.83 -6.14 -3.58
CA LEU A 205 5.49 -4.77 -3.97
C LEU A 205 4.02 -4.71 -4.41
N LEU A 206 3.12 -4.33 -3.49
CA LEU A 206 1.70 -4.06 -3.78
C LEU A 206 1.53 -2.73 -4.51
N THR A 207 2.19 -2.61 -5.66
CA THR A 207 2.24 -1.41 -6.50
C THR A 207 2.10 -1.82 -7.96
N CYS A 208 1.35 -1.04 -8.74
CA CYS A 208 1.06 -1.40 -10.14
C CYS A 208 2.34 -1.50 -10.98
N ALA A 209 2.44 -2.56 -11.78
CA ALA A 209 3.39 -2.72 -12.88
C ALA A 209 4.88 -2.49 -12.52
N THR A 210 5.27 -2.73 -11.27
CA THR A 210 6.65 -2.50 -10.78
C THR A 210 7.71 -3.31 -11.51
N ALA A 211 7.35 -4.49 -12.03
CA ALA A 211 8.22 -5.38 -12.78
C ALA A 211 8.10 -5.24 -14.32
N ALA A 212 7.18 -4.41 -14.82
CA ALA A 212 7.15 -3.98 -16.22
C ALA A 212 8.25 -2.96 -16.54
N GLY A 213 8.78 -2.29 -15.52
CA GLY A 213 9.92 -1.38 -15.62
C GLY A 213 11.08 -1.81 -14.70
N PRO A 214 12.07 -0.92 -14.48
CA PRO A 214 13.22 -1.20 -13.63
C PRO A 214 12.89 -1.23 -12.13
N ALA A 215 11.74 -0.71 -11.69
CA ALA A 215 11.50 -0.41 -10.28
C ALA A 215 11.72 -1.59 -9.33
N ALA A 216 11.11 -2.75 -9.58
CA ALA A 216 11.25 -3.90 -8.69
C ALA A 216 12.71 -4.37 -8.55
N ARG A 217 13.45 -4.40 -9.68
CA ARG A 217 14.88 -4.73 -9.70
C ARG A 217 15.70 -3.69 -8.94
N THR A 218 15.50 -2.40 -9.19
CA THR A 218 16.25 -1.34 -8.52
C THR A 218 16.00 -1.31 -7.03
N ILE A 219 14.77 -1.58 -6.59
CA ILE A 219 14.45 -1.73 -5.16
C ILE A 219 15.23 -2.92 -4.60
N ALA A 220 15.17 -4.10 -5.22
CA ALA A 220 15.91 -5.29 -4.80
C ALA A 220 17.42 -5.00 -4.68
N ASP A 221 18.02 -4.47 -5.75
CA ASP A 221 19.44 -4.15 -5.80
C ASP A 221 19.84 -3.14 -4.70
N HIS A 222 18.97 -2.16 -4.40
CA HIS A 222 19.24 -1.21 -3.33
C HIS A 222 19.16 -1.87 -1.96
N LEU A 223 18.14 -2.69 -1.71
CA LEU A 223 17.96 -3.38 -0.45
C LEU A 223 19.16 -4.32 -0.19
N HIS A 224 19.49 -5.18 -1.14
CA HIS A 224 20.62 -6.12 -1.03
C HIS A 224 21.96 -5.40 -0.89
N ASN A 225 22.26 -4.45 -1.78
CA ASN A 225 23.64 -3.94 -1.91
C ASN A 225 23.93 -2.67 -1.12
N LYS A 226 22.91 -1.92 -0.69
CA LYS A 226 23.10 -0.64 0.01
C LYS A 226 22.61 -0.66 1.46
N THR A 227 21.65 -1.53 1.77
CA THR A 227 21.07 -1.60 3.12
C THR A 227 21.40 -2.89 3.86
N GLY A 228 21.79 -3.95 3.14
CA GLY A 228 22.01 -5.28 3.69
C GLY A 228 20.70 -5.99 4.09
N ILE A 229 19.56 -5.55 3.56
CA ILE A 229 18.28 -6.22 3.73
C ILE A 229 18.19 -7.27 2.62
N ASP A 230 18.30 -8.54 3.00
CA ASP A 230 18.52 -9.68 2.09
C ASP A 230 17.24 -10.39 1.64
N MET A 231 16.11 -9.67 1.59
CA MET A 231 14.81 -10.24 1.23
C MET A 231 14.64 -10.37 -0.30
N THR A 232 14.01 -11.44 -0.76
CA THR A 232 13.57 -11.61 -2.16
C THR A 232 12.45 -10.63 -2.46
N VAL A 233 12.66 -9.77 -3.45
CA VAL A 233 11.64 -8.78 -3.84
C VAL A 233 10.81 -9.33 -4.99
N HIS A 234 9.49 -9.29 -4.85
CA HIS A 234 8.51 -9.69 -5.85
C HIS A 234 7.78 -8.45 -6.38
N GLY A 235 7.80 -8.27 -7.70
CA GLY A 235 7.08 -7.19 -8.38
C GLY A 235 6.12 -7.73 -9.44
N PHE A 236 5.13 -6.93 -9.82
CA PHE A 236 4.09 -7.33 -10.77
C PHE A 236 4.33 -6.69 -12.13
N THR A 237 4.10 -7.43 -13.21
CA THR A 237 4.21 -6.92 -14.59
C THR A 237 2.95 -6.16 -15.02
N GLY A 238 1.80 -6.49 -14.45
CA GLY A 238 0.53 -5.81 -14.71
C GLY A 238 0.14 -4.74 -13.70
N LYS A 239 -0.90 -3.98 -14.05
CA LYS A 239 -1.64 -3.17 -13.07
C LYS A 239 -2.14 -4.08 -11.95
N THR A 240 -2.16 -3.59 -10.74
CA THR A 240 -2.61 -4.37 -9.58
C THR A 240 -3.93 -3.83 -9.04
N LEU A 241 -4.68 -4.70 -8.39
CA LEU A 241 -5.94 -4.36 -7.72
C LEU A 241 -6.02 -5.12 -6.41
N ASP A 242 -6.09 -4.40 -5.30
CA ASP A 242 -6.49 -4.95 -4.02
C ASP A 242 -8.02 -4.99 -3.93
N GLY A 243 -8.54 -6.10 -3.42
CA GLY A 243 -9.94 -6.31 -3.13
C GLY A 243 -10.13 -6.68 -1.66
N MET A 244 -11.28 -6.32 -1.12
CA MET A 244 -11.71 -6.74 0.20
C MET A 244 -13.20 -7.06 0.09
N ARG A 245 -13.59 -8.23 0.58
CA ARG A 245 -14.99 -8.60 0.69
C ARG A 245 -15.34 -8.59 2.16
N ASP A 246 -16.34 -7.79 2.51
CA ASP A 246 -16.89 -7.69 3.84
C ASP A 246 -18.39 -7.89 3.74
N ASP A 247 -18.81 -9.16 3.65
CA ASP A 247 -20.22 -9.55 3.61
C ASP A 247 -20.72 -10.11 4.96
N GLY A 248 -19.94 -9.88 6.03
CA GLY A 248 -20.28 -10.29 7.40
C GLY A 248 -20.15 -11.78 7.70
N SER A 249 -19.78 -12.62 6.72
CA SER A 249 -19.63 -14.07 6.90
C SER A 249 -18.18 -14.53 7.00
N VAL A 250 -17.31 -14.00 6.14
CA VAL A 250 -15.85 -14.15 6.18
C VAL A 250 -15.25 -12.89 5.57
N SER A 251 -14.48 -12.14 6.36
CA SER A 251 -13.65 -11.07 5.81
C SER A 251 -12.43 -11.73 5.18
N PHE A 252 -12.25 -11.57 3.88
CA PHE A 252 -10.99 -11.90 3.21
C PHE A 252 -10.51 -10.70 2.41
N SER A 253 -9.19 -10.54 2.35
CA SER A 253 -8.55 -9.59 1.48
C SER A 253 -7.79 -10.34 0.40
N GLN A 254 -7.80 -9.76 -0.80
CA GLN A 254 -7.24 -10.39 -1.99
C GLN A 254 -6.49 -9.37 -2.83
N PHE A 255 -5.63 -9.89 -3.69
CA PHE A 255 -4.81 -9.08 -4.58
C PHE A 255 -4.75 -9.73 -5.95
N GLY A 256 -4.97 -8.91 -6.98
CA GLY A 256 -4.92 -9.34 -8.35
C GLY A 256 -4.02 -8.48 -9.21
N VAL A 257 -3.57 -9.06 -10.31
CA VAL A 257 -2.72 -8.43 -11.32
C VAL A 257 -3.37 -8.62 -12.69
N TYR A 258 -3.49 -7.55 -13.45
CA TYR A 258 -3.99 -7.61 -14.83
C TYR A 258 -3.03 -8.42 -15.69
N GLU A 259 -3.58 -9.33 -16.49
CA GLU A 259 -2.81 -10.05 -17.49
C GLU A 259 -2.21 -9.07 -18.50
N THR A 260 -0.91 -9.24 -18.78
CA THR A 260 -0.16 -8.41 -19.72
C THR A 260 0.42 -9.27 -20.83
N PHE A 261 0.54 -8.71 -22.02
CA PHE A 261 1.04 -9.39 -23.21
C PHE A 261 2.22 -8.63 -23.79
N ASP A 262 3.14 -9.34 -24.44
CA ASP A 262 4.24 -8.73 -25.18
C ASP A 262 3.79 -8.22 -26.56
N SER A 263 4.75 -7.76 -27.38
CA SER A 263 4.46 -7.25 -28.73
C SER A 263 3.99 -8.33 -29.72
N ALA A 264 4.25 -9.61 -29.44
CA ALA A 264 3.76 -10.73 -30.24
C ALA A 264 2.35 -11.18 -29.80
N GLY A 265 1.86 -10.67 -28.67
CA GLY A 265 0.59 -11.06 -28.08
C GLY A 265 0.70 -12.26 -27.14
N ASP A 266 1.92 -12.66 -26.75
CA ASP A 266 2.15 -13.75 -25.82
C ASP A 266 2.02 -13.25 -24.37
N PRO A 267 1.39 -14.03 -23.46
CA PRO A 267 1.23 -13.62 -22.07
C PRO A 267 2.59 -13.54 -21.35
N ILE A 268 2.82 -12.44 -20.65
CA ILE A 268 4.00 -12.21 -19.81
C ILE A 268 3.70 -12.76 -18.41
N ASP A 269 4.70 -13.39 -17.80
CA ASP A 269 4.64 -13.82 -16.40
C ASP A 269 4.16 -12.67 -15.48
N PRO A 270 3.04 -12.83 -14.74
CA PRO A 270 2.46 -11.75 -13.94
C PRO A 270 3.37 -11.27 -12.79
N VAL A 271 4.32 -12.09 -12.35
CA VAL A 271 5.21 -11.82 -11.22
C VAL A 271 6.66 -11.99 -11.66
N ARG A 272 7.55 -11.12 -11.16
CA ARG A 272 9.00 -11.34 -11.24
C ARG A 272 9.61 -11.27 -9.85
N SER A 273 10.50 -12.21 -9.58
CA SER A 273 11.23 -12.31 -8.31
C SER A 273 12.69 -11.90 -8.51
N TYR A 274 13.21 -11.17 -7.55
CA TYR A 274 14.58 -10.67 -7.53
C TYR A 274 15.24 -11.16 -6.22
N PRO A 275 15.75 -12.40 -6.18
CA PRO A 275 16.45 -12.93 -5.02
C PRO A 275 17.80 -12.26 -4.85
N ARG A 276 18.39 -12.38 -3.66
CA ARG A 276 19.77 -11.97 -3.42
C ARG A 276 20.72 -12.69 -4.40
N HIS A 277 21.73 -11.98 -4.89
CA HIS A 277 22.83 -12.63 -5.62
C HIS A 277 23.52 -13.65 -4.71
N ALA A 278 23.63 -14.90 -5.17
CA ALA A 278 24.50 -15.88 -4.52
C ALA A 278 25.94 -15.31 -4.53
N GLY A 279 26.46 -15.01 -3.35
CA GLY A 279 27.83 -14.53 -3.15
C GLY A 279 28.87 -15.62 -3.34
#